data_AF-A0A954UB65-F1
#
_entry.id   AF-A0A954UB65-F1
#
_cell.length_a   1.000
_cell.length_b   1.000
_cell.length_c   1.000
_cell.angle_alpha   90.00
_cell.angle_beta   90.00
_cell.angle_gamma   90.00
#
_symmetry.space_group_name_H-M   'P 1'
#
loop_
_entity.id
_entity.type
_entity.pdbx_description
1 polymer ?
#
loop_
_entity_poly.entity_id
_entity_poly.type
_entity_poly.pdbx_seq_one_letter_code
_entity_poly.pdbx_strand_id
1 'polypeptide(L)'
;MTTLDELEARIDAAMQIDRHRLGRQARSIRGAIQAQRPFDRELAKFTERLEQSIARREKRQTQLPPRIYDPALPISAAVEQISEAIQRHRAIVVCGETGSGKSTQLPKICLDAGRGVDGLIGHTQPRRIAARSIAARLTDELQSACRERGVATDASKFVGYKVRFTDTTQADAYVKLMTDGILLAETQNDRFLDQYDTIIVDEAHERTLNIDFLLGFLHRLLRRRRDLRVIVTSATLDAERF
;
A
#
# COMPACT_ATOMS: atom_id res chain seq x y z
N MET A 1 19.34 -7.99 -28.61
CA MET A 1 19.58 -8.09 -27.15
C MET A 1 19.02 -6.84 -26.53
N THR A 2 18.19 -6.98 -25.50
CA THR A 2 17.63 -5.84 -24.76
C THR A 2 18.76 -5.04 -24.12
N THR A 3 18.78 -3.73 -24.29
CA THR A 3 19.85 -2.87 -23.75
C THR A 3 19.66 -2.62 -22.25
N LEU A 4 20.72 -2.22 -21.53
CA LEU A 4 20.58 -1.83 -20.11
C LEU A 4 19.57 -0.69 -19.94
N ASP A 5 19.55 0.27 -20.87
CA ASP A 5 18.64 1.42 -20.81
C ASP A 5 17.17 1.01 -20.98
N GLU A 6 16.88 0.05 -21.86
CA GLU A 6 15.54 -0.55 -22.01
C GLU A 6 15.08 -1.27 -20.73
N LEU A 7 16.01 -1.95 -20.04
CA LEU A 7 15.69 -2.62 -18.78
C LEU A 7 15.52 -1.63 -17.62
N GLU A 8 16.35 -0.57 -17.57
CA GLU A 8 16.22 0.49 -16.56
C GLU A 8 14.87 1.21 -16.64
N ALA A 9 14.40 1.49 -17.86
CA ALA A 9 13.09 2.12 -18.08
C ALA A 9 11.92 1.29 -17.53
N ARG A 10 12.11 -0.03 -17.34
CA ARG A 10 11.09 -0.95 -16.82
C ARG A 10 11.13 -1.12 -15.30
N ILE A 11 12.07 -0.50 -14.58
CA ILE A 11 12.14 -0.62 -13.11
C ILE A 11 10.85 -0.10 -12.43
N ASP A 12 10.21 0.93 -12.99
CA ASP A 12 8.93 1.44 -12.47
C ASP A 12 7.77 0.47 -12.67
N ALA A 13 7.93 -0.54 -13.54
CA ALA A 13 6.98 -1.64 -13.68
C ALA A 13 7.12 -2.70 -12.56
N ALA A 14 8.24 -2.74 -11.83
CA ALA A 14 8.49 -3.71 -10.76
C ALA A 14 7.70 -3.40 -9.46
N MET A 15 7.72 -4.35 -8.51
CA MET A 15 7.23 -4.13 -7.14
C MET A 15 8.02 -3.02 -6.45
N GLN A 16 7.33 -2.20 -5.65
CA GLN A 16 7.87 -1.04 -4.96
C GLN A 16 9.11 -1.38 -4.11
N ILE A 17 9.06 -2.50 -3.38
CA ILE A 17 10.15 -2.96 -2.51
C ILE A 17 11.45 -3.28 -3.28
N ASP A 18 11.34 -3.62 -4.56
CA ASP A 18 12.49 -4.01 -5.38
C ASP A 18 13.11 -2.82 -6.12
N ARG A 19 12.36 -1.73 -6.36
CA ARG A 19 12.79 -0.60 -7.21
C ARG A 19 14.12 0.01 -6.79
N HIS A 20 14.30 0.28 -5.49
CA HIS A 20 15.54 0.87 -4.99
C HIS A 20 16.75 -0.06 -5.20
N ARG A 21 16.57 -1.36 -4.95
CA ARG A 21 17.61 -2.37 -5.17
C ARG A 21 17.96 -2.48 -6.66
N LEU A 22 16.95 -2.60 -7.51
CA LEU A 22 17.10 -2.69 -8.97
C LEU A 22 17.82 -1.45 -9.51
N GLY A 23 17.43 -0.25 -9.07
CA GLY A 23 18.09 1.00 -9.48
C GLY A 23 19.56 1.09 -9.04
N ARG A 24 19.91 0.56 -7.85
CA ARG A 24 21.33 0.45 -7.44
C ARG A 24 22.10 -0.53 -8.29
N GLN A 25 21.52 -1.69 -8.62
CA GLN A 25 22.16 -2.68 -9.48
C GLN A 25 22.40 -2.11 -10.88
N ALA A 26 21.42 -1.43 -11.46
CA ALA A 26 21.54 -0.84 -12.78
C ALA A 26 22.66 0.22 -12.84
N ARG A 27 22.76 1.11 -11.83
CA ARG A 27 23.89 2.04 -11.70
C ARG A 27 25.25 1.35 -11.60
N SER A 28 25.33 0.24 -10.87
CA SER A 28 26.56 -0.56 -10.77
C SER A 28 26.98 -1.13 -12.13
N ILE A 29 26.03 -1.73 -12.86
CA ILE A 29 26.25 -2.29 -14.20
C ILE A 29 26.68 -1.18 -15.17
N ARG A 30 26.03 -0.01 -15.13
CA ARG A 30 26.43 1.16 -15.93
C ARG A 30 27.88 1.57 -15.66
N GLY A 31 28.29 1.58 -14.38
CA GLY A 31 29.69 1.85 -14.01
C GLY A 31 30.67 0.78 -14.47
N ALA A 32 30.26 -0.50 -14.53
CA ALA A 32 31.08 -1.58 -15.08
C ALA A 32 31.24 -1.45 -16.62
N ILE A 33 30.16 -1.11 -17.33
CA ILE A 33 30.18 -0.83 -18.77
C ILE A 33 31.17 0.30 -19.09
N GLN A 34 31.05 1.43 -18.38
CA GLN A 34 31.93 2.59 -18.58
C GLN A 34 33.41 2.26 -18.31
N ALA A 35 33.67 1.40 -17.33
CA ALA A 35 35.02 0.97 -16.97
C ALA A 35 35.51 -0.27 -17.76
N GLN A 36 34.78 -0.72 -18.79
CA GLN A 36 35.10 -1.90 -19.60
C GLN A 36 35.36 -3.18 -18.77
N ARG A 37 34.66 -3.32 -17.64
CA ARG A 37 34.75 -4.50 -16.76
C ARG A 37 33.68 -5.52 -17.14
N PRO A 38 33.91 -6.84 -16.93
CA PRO A 38 32.90 -7.86 -17.20
C PRO A 38 31.61 -7.62 -16.40
N PHE A 39 30.46 -7.59 -17.07
CA PHE A 39 29.16 -7.32 -16.45
C PHE A 39 28.07 -8.34 -16.80
N ASP A 40 28.33 -9.30 -17.69
CA ASP A 40 27.30 -10.22 -18.23
C ASP A 40 26.54 -10.99 -17.14
N ARG A 41 27.27 -11.47 -16.12
CA ARG A 41 26.68 -12.20 -14.98
C ARG A 41 25.80 -11.30 -14.11
N GLU A 42 26.19 -10.04 -13.93
CA GLU A 42 25.41 -9.08 -13.15
C GLU A 42 24.16 -8.64 -13.91
N LEU A 43 24.31 -8.42 -15.21
CA LEU A 43 23.21 -8.09 -16.12
C LEU A 43 22.18 -9.22 -16.14
N ALA A 44 22.60 -10.48 -16.31
CA ALA A 44 21.69 -11.63 -16.30
C ALA A 44 20.89 -11.72 -14.99
N LYS A 45 21.56 -11.57 -13.84
CA LYS A 45 20.88 -11.57 -12.52
C LYS A 45 19.95 -10.37 -12.32
N PHE A 46 20.31 -9.21 -12.85
CA PHE A 46 19.47 -8.02 -12.80
C PHE A 46 18.19 -8.21 -13.64
N THR A 47 18.34 -8.68 -14.89
CA THR A 47 17.22 -8.98 -15.77
C THR A 47 16.27 -10.00 -15.13
N GLU A 48 16.79 -11.13 -14.64
CA GLU A 48 15.96 -12.16 -13.99
C GLU A 48 15.13 -11.59 -12.82
N ARG A 49 15.75 -10.79 -11.95
CA ARG A 49 15.06 -10.16 -10.81
C ARG A 49 14.01 -9.14 -11.24
N LEU A 50 14.33 -8.35 -12.27
CA LEU A 50 13.41 -7.36 -12.81
C LEU A 50 12.16 -8.06 -13.36
N GLU A 51 12.34 -9.10 -14.18
CA GLU A 51 11.21 -9.87 -14.74
C GLU A 51 10.39 -10.56 -13.64
N GLN A 52 11.04 -11.16 -12.64
CA GLN A 52 10.34 -11.77 -11.50
C GLN A 52 9.49 -10.74 -10.73
N SER A 53 10.02 -9.53 -10.53
CA SER A 53 9.30 -8.47 -9.82
C SER A 53 8.13 -7.90 -10.63
N ILE A 54 8.32 -7.70 -11.94
CA ILE A 54 7.26 -7.29 -12.86
C ILE A 54 6.15 -8.35 -12.92
N ALA A 55 6.52 -9.61 -13.14
CA ALA A 55 5.56 -10.72 -13.19
C ALA A 55 4.78 -10.86 -11.88
N ARG A 56 5.41 -10.60 -10.73
CA ARG A 56 4.71 -10.56 -9.43
C ARG A 56 3.67 -9.45 -9.39
N ARG A 57 3.99 -8.24 -9.85
CA ARG A 57 3.04 -7.12 -9.90
C ARG A 57 1.88 -7.41 -10.85
N GLU A 58 2.16 -7.94 -12.04
CA GLU A 58 1.13 -8.30 -13.04
C GLU A 58 0.19 -9.38 -12.51
N LYS A 59 0.73 -10.40 -11.84
CA LYS A 59 -0.06 -11.42 -11.15
C LYS A 59 -0.97 -10.78 -10.08
N ARG A 60 -0.47 -9.82 -9.30
CA ARG A 60 -1.28 -9.09 -8.31
C ARG A 60 -2.37 -8.25 -8.98
N GLN A 61 -2.05 -7.54 -10.06
CA GLN A 61 -3.04 -6.75 -10.79
C GLN A 61 -4.19 -7.62 -11.32
N THR A 62 -3.88 -8.78 -11.88
CA THR A 62 -4.88 -9.72 -12.43
C THR A 62 -5.68 -10.46 -11.36
N GLN A 63 -5.15 -10.57 -10.14
CA GLN A 63 -5.80 -11.23 -9.00
C GLN A 63 -6.51 -10.26 -8.05
N LEU A 64 -6.73 -9.00 -8.46
CA LEU A 64 -7.45 -8.03 -7.65
C LEU A 64 -8.90 -8.51 -7.38
N PRO A 65 -9.31 -8.72 -6.12
CA PRO A 65 -10.64 -9.22 -5.80
C PRO A 65 -11.70 -8.16 -6.14
N PRO A 66 -12.85 -8.53 -6.73
CA PRO A 66 -13.93 -7.57 -6.95
C PRO A 66 -14.29 -6.83 -5.66
N ARG A 67 -14.68 -5.56 -5.78
CA ARG A 67 -15.08 -4.71 -4.66
C ARG A 67 -16.53 -4.29 -4.88
N ILE A 68 -17.33 -4.43 -3.82
CA ILE A 68 -18.74 -4.01 -3.80
C ILE A 68 -18.89 -3.04 -2.63
N TYR A 69 -19.63 -1.97 -2.87
CA TYR A 69 -19.90 -0.91 -1.90
C TYR A 69 -21.37 -0.97 -1.49
N ASP A 70 -21.62 -1.03 -0.18
CA ASP A 70 -22.96 -1.01 0.37
C ASP A 70 -23.55 0.41 0.20
N PRO A 71 -24.62 0.61 -0.60
CA PRO A 71 -25.19 1.93 -0.83
C PRO A 71 -25.77 2.57 0.44
N ALA A 72 -26.00 1.81 1.51
CA ALA A 72 -26.46 2.34 2.79
C ALA A 72 -25.33 3.07 3.56
N LEU A 73 -24.05 2.82 3.24
CA LEU A 73 -22.94 3.50 3.90
C LEU A 73 -22.72 4.89 3.29
N PRO A 74 -22.64 5.96 4.11
CA PRO A 74 -22.43 7.33 3.61
C PRO A 74 -21.22 7.50 2.69
N ILE A 75 -20.11 6.79 2.97
CA ILE A 75 -18.90 6.87 2.14
C ILE A 75 -19.10 6.34 0.71
N SER A 76 -20.09 5.48 0.47
CA SER A 76 -20.35 4.89 -0.84
C SER A 76 -20.71 5.94 -1.89
N ALA A 77 -21.40 7.03 -1.49
CA ALA A 77 -21.71 8.14 -2.37
C ALA A 77 -20.48 8.98 -2.77
N ALA A 78 -19.39 8.87 -2.02
CA ALA A 78 -18.15 9.62 -2.22
C ALA A 78 -17.02 8.79 -2.86
N VAL A 79 -17.28 7.55 -3.29
CA VAL A 79 -16.26 6.62 -3.82
C VAL A 79 -15.49 7.23 -4.99
N GLU A 80 -16.20 7.79 -5.98
CA GLU A 80 -15.57 8.41 -7.16
C GLU A 80 -14.71 9.61 -6.78
N GLN A 81 -15.25 10.51 -5.94
CA GLN A 81 -14.55 11.70 -5.46
C GLN A 81 -13.27 11.32 -4.69
N ILE A 82 -13.35 10.33 -3.80
CA ILE A 82 -12.19 9.88 -3.02
C ILE A 82 -11.16 9.21 -3.93
N SER A 83 -11.59 8.35 -4.86
CA SER A 83 -10.70 7.69 -5.82
C SER A 83 -9.92 8.71 -6.66
N GLU A 84 -10.62 9.71 -7.19
CA GLU A 84 -10.02 10.81 -7.95
C GLU A 84 -9.03 11.62 -7.10
N ALA A 85 -9.37 11.90 -5.84
CA ALA A 85 -8.48 12.58 -4.91
C ALA A 85 -7.20 11.77 -4.61
N ILE A 86 -7.31 10.45 -4.42
CA ILE A 86 -6.16 9.54 -4.21
C ILE A 86 -5.22 9.57 -5.44
N GLN A 87 -5.77 9.60 -6.64
CA GLN A 87 -4.98 9.65 -7.87
C GLN A 87 -4.26 10.99 -8.03
N ARG A 88 -4.94 12.10 -7.73
CA ARG A 88 -4.40 13.47 -7.93
C ARG A 88 -3.48 13.95 -6.82
N HIS A 89 -3.75 13.59 -5.58
CA HIS A 89 -3.06 14.14 -4.42
C HIS A 89 -2.28 13.06 -3.67
N ARG A 90 -1.05 13.38 -3.24
CA ARG A 90 -0.23 12.41 -2.49
C ARG A 90 -0.65 12.28 -1.03
N ALA A 91 -1.30 13.30 -0.50
CA ALA A 91 -1.86 13.31 0.84
C ALA A 91 -3.28 13.85 0.75
N ILE A 92 -4.24 13.15 1.34
CA ILE A 92 -5.63 13.60 1.46
C ILE A 92 -6.12 13.37 2.89
N VAL A 93 -7.07 14.19 3.31
CA VAL A 93 -7.79 14.02 4.58
C VAL A 93 -9.23 13.64 4.25
N VAL A 94 -9.71 12.53 4.81
CA VAL A 94 -11.08 12.04 4.63
C VAL A 94 -11.82 12.16 5.96
N CYS A 95 -12.79 13.07 6.00
CA CYS A 95 -13.61 13.32 7.18
C CYS A 95 -15.00 12.70 7.04
N GLY A 96 -15.54 12.21 8.14
CA GLY A 96 -16.92 11.77 8.23
C GLY A 96 -17.19 11.10 9.57
N GLU A 97 -18.43 11.08 10.03
CA GLU A 97 -18.78 10.57 11.36
C GLU A 97 -18.43 9.09 11.56
N THR A 98 -18.36 8.64 12.80
CA THR A 98 -18.22 7.21 13.13
C THR A 98 -19.39 6.44 12.52
N GLY A 99 -19.12 5.25 11.97
CA GLY A 99 -20.14 4.46 11.28
C GLY A 99 -20.35 4.82 9.80
N SER A 100 -19.71 5.88 9.29
CA SER A 100 -19.81 6.25 7.87
C SER A 100 -19.17 5.25 6.88
N GLY A 101 -18.43 4.26 7.40
CA GLY A 101 -17.77 3.22 6.60
C GLY A 101 -16.29 3.49 6.26
N LYS A 102 -15.67 4.60 6.71
CA LYS A 102 -14.27 4.96 6.39
C LYS A 102 -13.29 3.78 6.50
N SER A 103 -13.21 3.18 7.68
CA SER A 103 -12.22 2.13 7.98
C SER A 103 -12.38 0.85 7.14
N THR A 104 -13.57 0.54 6.63
CA THR A 104 -13.78 -0.69 5.84
C THR A 104 -13.82 -0.41 4.34
N GLN A 105 -14.25 0.79 3.93
CA GLN A 105 -14.41 1.12 2.52
C GLN A 105 -13.16 1.77 1.91
N LEU A 106 -12.40 2.59 2.66
CA LEU A 106 -11.21 3.27 2.12
C LEU A 106 -10.15 2.33 1.54
N PRO A 107 -9.82 1.17 2.16
CA PRO A 107 -8.89 0.23 1.54
C PRO A 107 -9.40 -0.30 0.18
N LYS A 108 -10.71 -0.51 0.02
CA LYS A 108 -11.31 -0.93 -1.26
C LYS A 108 -11.22 0.18 -2.31
N ILE A 109 -11.48 1.42 -1.92
CA ILE A 109 -11.34 2.59 -2.81
C ILE A 109 -9.88 2.75 -3.25
N CYS A 110 -8.92 2.51 -2.35
CA CYS A 110 -7.50 2.49 -2.70
C CYS A 110 -7.19 1.42 -3.75
N LEU A 111 -7.74 0.21 -3.62
CA LEU A 111 -7.56 -0.86 -4.61
C LEU A 111 -8.15 -0.46 -5.97
N ASP A 112 -9.33 0.17 -6.00
CA ASP A 112 -9.92 0.71 -7.24
C ASP A 112 -9.05 1.81 -7.87
N ALA A 113 -8.38 2.62 -7.05
CA ALA A 113 -7.40 3.61 -7.51
C ALA A 113 -6.03 3.00 -7.90
N GLY A 114 -5.93 1.67 -8.01
CA GLY A 114 -4.71 0.96 -8.42
C GLY A 114 -3.63 0.88 -7.34
N ARG A 115 -3.97 1.15 -6.08
CA ARG A 115 -3.06 1.02 -4.93
C ARG A 115 -3.06 -0.41 -4.39
N GLY A 116 -2.06 -0.76 -3.59
CA GLY A 116 -1.86 -2.11 -3.06
C GLY A 116 -1.35 -3.13 -4.08
N VAL A 117 -1.12 -2.75 -5.34
CA VAL A 117 -0.71 -3.70 -6.39
C VAL A 117 0.82 -3.87 -6.40
N ASP A 118 1.57 -2.77 -6.45
CA ASP A 118 3.02 -2.77 -6.44
C ASP A 118 3.61 -2.61 -5.02
N GLY A 119 2.80 -2.26 -4.02
CA GLY A 119 3.12 -2.34 -2.59
C GLY A 119 1.93 -2.84 -1.77
N LEU A 120 1.99 -2.64 -0.45
CA LEU A 120 0.84 -2.85 0.45
C LEU A 120 0.12 -1.53 0.72
N ILE A 121 -1.19 -1.62 0.98
CA ILE A 121 -1.95 -0.60 1.69
C ILE A 121 -1.78 -0.88 3.18
N GLY A 122 -0.99 -0.07 3.87
CA GLY A 122 -0.83 -0.13 5.32
C GLY A 122 -1.91 0.72 5.99
N HIS A 123 -2.82 0.10 6.73
CA HIS A 123 -3.93 0.81 7.38
C HIS A 123 -3.77 0.73 8.88
N THR A 124 -3.45 1.85 9.52
CA THR A 124 -3.23 1.92 10.96
C THR A 124 -4.53 2.17 11.71
N GLN A 125 -4.62 1.65 12.92
CA GLN A 125 -5.75 1.83 13.83
C GLN A 125 -5.23 1.81 15.29
N PRO A 126 -5.52 2.77 16.18
CA PRO A 126 -4.88 2.85 17.49
C PRO A 126 -5.26 1.67 18.39
N ARG A 127 -6.43 1.07 18.15
CA ARG A 127 -6.96 -0.04 18.95
C ARG A 127 -6.72 -1.39 18.27
N ARG A 128 -6.01 -2.30 18.94
CA ARG A 128 -5.71 -3.66 18.44
C ARG A 128 -6.95 -4.47 18.07
N ILE A 129 -7.99 -4.42 18.90
CA ILE A 129 -9.24 -5.16 18.67
C ILE A 129 -9.94 -4.61 17.42
N ALA A 130 -9.95 -3.29 17.24
CA ALA A 130 -10.51 -2.67 16.05
C ALA A 130 -9.71 -3.05 14.79
N ALA A 131 -8.36 -3.01 14.83
CA ALA A 131 -7.53 -3.43 13.70
C ALA A 131 -7.85 -4.87 13.25
N ARG A 132 -7.99 -5.80 14.21
CA ARG A 132 -8.36 -7.20 13.94
C ARG A 132 -9.78 -7.34 13.37
N SER A 133 -10.73 -6.63 13.97
CA SER A 133 -12.13 -6.67 13.55
C SER A 133 -12.33 -6.07 12.15
N ILE A 134 -11.64 -4.96 11.84
CA ILE A 134 -11.66 -4.35 10.52
C ILE A 134 -11.04 -5.28 9.48
N ALA A 135 -9.91 -5.93 9.80
CA ALA A 135 -9.29 -6.90 8.89
C ALA A 135 -10.25 -8.06 8.59
N ALA A 136 -10.88 -8.65 9.61
CA ALA A 136 -11.86 -9.72 9.44
C ALA A 136 -13.05 -9.28 8.59
N ARG A 137 -13.63 -8.11 8.89
CA ARG A 137 -14.76 -7.56 8.13
C ARG A 137 -14.40 -7.28 6.68
N LEU A 138 -13.22 -6.72 6.41
CA LEU A 138 -12.76 -6.45 5.05
C LEU A 138 -12.56 -7.76 4.27
N THR A 139 -12.01 -8.80 4.90
CA THR A 139 -11.92 -10.14 4.31
C THR A 139 -13.30 -10.67 3.94
N ASP A 140 -14.28 -10.60 4.84
CA ASP A 140 -15.63 -11.09 4.61
C ASP A 140 -16.33 -10.32 3.48
N GLU A 141 -16.19 -9.00 3.45
CA GLU A 141 -16.72 -8.14 2.38
C GLU A 141 -16.11 -8.51 1.01
N LEU A 142 -14.79 -8.69 0.92
CA LEU A 142 -14.12 -9.11 -0.31
C LEU A 142 -14.50 -10.54 -0.72
N GLN A 143 -14.61 -11.46 0.22
CA GLN A 143 -15.03 -12.83 -0.05
C GLN A 143 -16.47 -12.89 -0.56
N SER A 144 -17.34 -12.04 -0.04
CA SER A 144 -18.74 -11.91 -0.47
C SER A 144 -18.82 -11.35 -1.88
N ALA A 145 -18.04 -10.30 -2.18
CA ALA A 145 -17.91 -9.77 -3.54
C ALA A 145 -17.39 -10.81 -4.54
N CYS A 146 -16.40 -11.63 -4.16
CA CYS A 146 -15.92 -12.74 -4.99
C CYS A 146 -17.05 -13.74 -5.28
N ARG A 147 -17.83 -14.14 -4.27
CA ARG A 147 -18.97 -15.06 -4.44
C ARG A 147 -20.03 -14.48 -5.38
N GLU A 148 -20.42 -13.22 -5.17
CA GLU A 148 -21.44 -12.55 -5.97
C GLU A 148 -21.02 -12.42 -7.44
N ARG A 149 -19.74 -12.15 -7.70
CA ARG A 149 -19.19 -12.02 -9.05
C ARG A 149 -18.74 -13.35 -9.67
N GLY A 150 -18.98 -14.49 -9.02
CA GLY A 150 -18.61 -15.81 -9.52
C GLY A 150 -17.10 -16.05 -9.60
N VAL A 151 -16.30 -15.31 -8.84
CA VAL A 151 -14.84 -15.42 -8.82
C VAL A 151 -14.43 -16.49 -7.80
N ALA A 152 -13.92 -17.62 -8.28
CA ALA A 152 -13.37 -18.69 -7.43
C ALA A 152 -12.00 -18.28 -6.86
N THR A 153 -12.01 -17.49 -5.79
CA THR A 153 -10.80 -17.04 -5.11
C THR A 153 -11.04 -16.94 -3.61
N ASP A 154 -10.03 -17.37 -2.84
CA ASP A 154 -9.96 -17.20 -1.40
C ASP A 154 -9.44 -15.78 -1.08
N ALA A 155 -10.31 -14.94 -0.52
CA ALA A 155 -9.97 -13.57 -0.16
C ALA A 155 -9.21 -13.47 1.17
N SER A 156 -9.10 -14.56 1.95
CA SER A 156 -8.42 -14.55 3.25
C SER A 156 -6.93 -14.19 3.15
N LYS A 157 -6.30 -14.48 2.01
CA LYS A 157 -4.91 -14.11 1.73
C LYS A 157 -4.70 -12.64 1.37
N PHE A 158 -5.77 -11.91 1.05
CA PHE A 158 -5.70 -10.54 0.53
C PHE A 158 -5.64 -9.48 1.62
N VAL A 159 -6.09 -9.81 2.84
CA VAL A 159 -6.11 -8.90 3.98
C VAL A 159 -5.44 -9.59 5.16
N GLY A 160 -4.39 -8.96 5.67
CA GLY A 160 -3.71 -9.37 6.89
C GLY A 160 -3.85 -8.35 7.99
N TYR A 161 -3.49 -8.73 9.22
CA TYR A 161 -3.23 -7.75 10.26
C TYR A 161 -1.93 -8.04 11.01
N LYS A 162 -1.35 -6.98 11.58
CA LYS A 162 -0.20 -7.05 12.46
C LYS A 162 -0.43 -6.20 13.70
N VAL A 163 -0.53 -6.87 14.84
CA VAL A 163 -0.58 -6.25 16.17
C VAL A 163 0.58 -6.79 17.00
N ARG A 164 0.77 -6.26 18.20
CA ARG A 164 1.82 -6.78 19.09
C ARG A 164 1.63 -8.29 19.29
N PHE A 165 2.68 -9.06 19.03
CA PHE A 165 2.74 -10.52 19.15
C PHE A 165 1.94 -11.33 18.11
N THR A 166 1.33 -10.70 17.10
CA THR A 166 0.56 -11.44 16.08
C THR A 166 0.69 -10.78 14.72
N ASP A 167 1.09 -11.54 13.72
CA ASP A 167 1.12 -11.13 12.31
C ASP A 167 0.47 -12.22 11.47
N THR A 168 -0.59 -11.88 10.76
CA THR A 168 -1.29 -12.79 9.83
C THR A 168 -1.11 -12.37 8.37
N THR A 169 -0.24 -11.40 8.10
CA THR A 169 -0.04 -10.86 6.75
C THR A 169 0.63 -11.89 5.86
N GLN A 170 -0.02 -12.25 4.76
CA GLN A 170 0.52 -13.18 3.77
C GLN A 170 1.27 -12.45 2.65
N ALA A 171 2.08 -13.19 1.89
CA ALA A 171 2.87 -12.63 0.78
C ALA A 171 1.99 -12.07 -0.37
N ASP A 172 0.76 -12.57 -0.50
CA ASP A 172 -0.24 -12.17 -1.48
C ASP A 172 -1.17 -11.05 -0.99
N ALA A 173 -1.02 -10.58 0.27
CA ALA A 173 -1.88 -9.55 0.82
C ALA A 173 -1.79 -8.25 0.01
N TYR A 174 -2.91 -7.54 -0.14
CA TYR A 174 -2.96 -6.17 -0.64
C TYR A 174 -3.08 -5.16 0.50
N VAL A 175 -3.78 -5.54 1.56
CA VAL A 175 -4.06 -4.68 2.71
C VAL A 175 -3.48 -5.30 3.97
N LYS A 176 -2.79 -4.48 4.77
CA LYS A 176 -2.28 -4.84 6.09
C LYS A 176 -2.83 -3.87 7.12
N LEU A 177 -3.74 -4.36 7.96
CA LEU A 177 -4.23 -3.63 9.13
C LEU A 177 -3.19 -3.71 10.24
N MET A 178 -2.90 -2.63 10.93
CA MET A 178 -1.96 -2.67 12.04
C MET A 178 -2.25 -1.59 13.07
N THR A 179 -1.60 -1.66 14.22
CA THR A 179 -1.63 -0.51 15.14
C THR A 179 -0.61 0.54 14.73
N ASP A 180 -0.84 1.81 15.08
CA ASP A 180 0.10 2.90 14.78
C ASP A 180 1.51 2.61 15.30
N GLY A 181 1.59 2.06 16.52
CA GLY A 181 2.86 1.66 17.13
C GLY A 181 3.60 0.54 16.36
N ILE A 182 2.88 -0.30 15.61
CA ILE A 182 3.49 -1.32 14.74
C ILE A 182 4.09 -0.65 13.51
N LEU A 183 3.35 0.25 12.84
CA LEU A 183 3.90 0.98 11.70
C LEU A 183 5.09 1.85 12.11
N LEU A 184 4.98 2.54 13.25
CA LEU A 184 6.06 3.34 13.80
C LEU A 184 7.31 2.49 14.10
N ALA A 185 7.14 1.28 14.67
CA ALA A 185 8.25 0.37 14.87
C ALA A 185 8.88 -0.11 13.55
N GLU A 186 8.07 -0.35 12.50
CA GLU A 186 8.59 -0.73 11.19
C GLU A 186 9.46 0.37 10.57
N THR A 187 9.22 1.65 10.86
CA THR A 187 10.07 2.77 10.37
C THR A 187 11.53 2.68 10.83
N GLN A 188 11.82 1.93 11.91
CA GLN A 188 13.19 1.76 12.42
C GLN A 188 14.03 0.88 11.50
N ASN A 189 13.42 -0.14 10.89
CA ASN A 189 14.08 -1.10 10.00
C ASN A 189 13.86 -0.75 8.52
N ASP A 190 12.70 -0.19 8.19
CA ASP A 190 12.31 0.22 6.85
C ASP A 190 12.04 1.73 6.85
N ARG A 191 13.13 2.51 6.81
CA ARG A 191 13.07 3.98 6.90
C ARG A 191 12.32 4.65 5.75
N PHE A 192 12.14 3.93 4.63
CA PHE A 192 11.40 4.43 3.49
C PHE A 192 10.00 3.85 3.36
N LEU A 193 9.65 2.87 4.21
CA LEU A 193 8.40 2.11 4.09
C LEU A 193 8.27 1.53 2.67
N ASP A 194 9.33 0.90 2.16
CA ASP A 194 9.40 0.33 0.80
C ASP A 194 8.41 -0.82 0.57
N GLN A 195 7.89 -1.42 1.64
CA GLN A 195 6.80 -2.38 1.59
C GLN A 195 5.45 -1.76 1.19
N TYR A 196 5.26 -0.46 1.40
CA TYR A 196 3.96 0.20 1.25
C TYR A 196 3.97 1.17 0.08
N ASP A 197 2.89 1.12 -0.70
CA ASP A 197 2.59 2.15 -1.68
C ASP A 197 1.60 3.19 -1.11
N THR A 198 0.79 2.79 -0.12
CA THR A 198 -0.25 3.63 0.46
C THR A 198 -0.32 3.41 1.96
N ILE A 199 -0.39 4.49 2.72
CA ILE A 199 -0.62 4.44 4.17
C ILE A 199 -1.93 5.16 4.48
N ILE A 200 -2.82 4.48 5.22
CA ILE A 200 -4.02 5.06 5.80
C ILE A 200 -3.74 5.21 7.30
N VAL A 201 -3.78 6.44 7.81
CA VAL A 201 -3.74 6.75 9.24
C VAL A 201 -5.17 6.97 9.70
N ASP A 202 -5.76 5.94 10.33
CA ASP A 202 -7.16 5.97 10.75
C ASP A 202 -7.32 6.60 12.13
N GLU A 203 -8.51 7.13 12.41
CA GLU A 203 -8.89 7.69 13.71
C GLU A 203 -7.88 8.75 14.21
N ALA A 204 -7.36 9.60 13.29
CA ALA A 204 -6.35 10.61 13.64
C ALA A 204 -6.85 11.64 14.68
N HIS A 205 -8.16 11.73 14.86
CA HIS A 205 -8.81 12.51 15.91
C HIS A 205 -8.58 11.99 17.33
N GLU A 206 -8.16 10.73 17.52
CA GLU A 206 -7.78 10.22 18.85
C GLU A 206 -6.49 10.88 19.38
N ARG A 207 -5.75 11.63 18.54
CA ARG A 207 -4.55 12.43 18.90
C ARG A 207 -3.60 11.70 19.84
N THR A 208 -3.32 10.44 19.53
CA THR A 208 -2.34 9.68 20.30
C THR A 208 -0.92 10.10 19.89
N LEU A 209 0.02 10.01 20.84
CA LEU A 209 1.44 10.34 20.58
C LEU A 209 2.02 9.54 19.39
N ASN A 210 1.58 8.29 19.21
CA ASN A 210 2.01 7.47 18.08
C ASN A 210 1.51 8.02 16.75
N ILE A 211 0.26 8.49 16.69
CA ILE A 211 -0.32 9.13 15.50
C ILE A 211 0.47 10.40 15.17
N ASP A 212 0.73 11.26 16.16
CA ASP A 212 1.46 12.51 15.94
C ASP A 212 2.88 12.26 15.39
N PHE A 213 3.62 11.31 15.99
CA PHE A 213 4.93 10.93 15.49
C PHE A 213 4.87 10.33 14.09
N LEU A 214 3.87 9.50 13.82
CA LEU A 214 3.69 8.87 12.52
C LEU A 214 3.39 9.93 11.45
N LEU A 215 2.50 10.89 11.71
CA LEU A 215 2.20 12.00 10.79
C LEU A 215 3.45 12.85 10.53
N GLY A 216 4.20 13.21 11.58
CA GLY A 216 5.47 13.95 11.43
C GLY A 216 6.55 13.17 10.66
N PHE A 217 6.57 11.84 10.79
CA PHE A 217 7.43 10.97 9.99
C PHE A 217 6.98 10.92 8.52
N LEU A 218 5.70 10.64 8.27
CA LEU A 218 5.13 10.52 6.92
C LEU A 218 5.24 11.83 6.13
N HIS A 219 5.02 12.98 6.78
CA HIS A 219 5.23 14.29 6.16
C HIS A 219 6.65 14.45 5.60
N ARG A 220 7.67 14.03 6.37
CA ARG A 220 9.07 14.04 5.90
C ARG A 220 9.32 12.99 4.82
N LEU A 221 8.72 11.81 4.96
CA LEU A 221 8.89 10.71 4.00
C LEU A 221 8.32 11.05 2.63
N LEU A 222 7.15 11.70 2.56
CA LEU A 222 6.51 12.15 1.31
C LEU A 222 7.41 13.06 0.46
N ARG A 223 8.36 13.79 1.06
CA ARG A 223 9.34 14.60 0.31
C ARG A 223 10.36 13.73 -0.45
N ARG A 224 10.55 12.47 -0.02
CA ARG A 224 11.53 11.52 -0.56
C ARG A 224 10.88 10.40 -1.40
N ARG A 225 9.67 9.97 -1.03
CA ARG A 225 8.86 8.97 -1.73
C ARG A 225 7.73 9.65 -2.47
N ARG A 226 7.94 10.00 -3.75
CA ARG A 226 6.92 10.68 -4.59
C ARG A 226 5.79 9.74 -5.01
N ASP A 227 6.04 8.44 -4.96
CA ASP A 227 5.13 7.35 -5.28
C ASP A 227 4.17 6.99 -4.12
N LEU A 228 4.54 7.35 -2.88
CA LEU A 228 3.77 7.04 -1.67
C LEU A 228 2.52 7.93 -1.59
N ARG A 229 1.38 7.32 -1.29
CA ARG A 229 0.12 8.00 -0.96
C ARG A 229 -0.14 7.90 0.54
N VAL A 230 -0.64 8.97 1.14
CA VAL A 230 -1.07 9.01 2.55
C VAL A 230 -2.51 9.48 2.62
N ILE A 231 -3.33 8.76 3.36
CA ILE A 231 -4.72 9.09 3.63
C ILE A 231 -4.85 9.24 5.14
N VAL A 232 -5.29 10.39 5.61
CA VAL A 232 -5.58 10.61 7.03
C VAL A 232 -7.09 10.59 7.19
N THR A 233 -7.61 9.78 8.11
CA THR A 233 -9.04 9.78 8.41
C THR A 233 -9.31 10.49 9.74
N SER A 234 -10.44 11.17 9.81
CA SER A 234 -10.91 11.83 11.02
C SER A 234 -12.42 11.68 11.17
N ALA A 235 -12.90 11.49 12.39
CA ALA A 235 -14.32 11.51 12.71
C ALA A 235 -14.85 12.95 12.90
N THR A 236 -13.95 13.92 13.05
CA THR A 236 -14.29 15.31 13.37
C THR A 236 -13.99 16.25 12.21
N LEU A 237 -14.84 17.26 12.03
CA LEU A 237 -14.71 18.34 11.04
C LEU A 237 -13.48 19.25 11.24
N ASP A 238 -12.70 19.05 12.31
CA ASP A 238 -11.46 19.77 12.64
C ASP A 238 -10.28 19.40 11.69
N ALA A 239 -10.60 19.13 10.42
CA ALA A 239 -9.71 18.72 9.34
C ALA A 239 -8.63 19.75 9.04
N GLU A 240 -8.92 21.04 9.27
CA GLU A 240 -8.01 22.16 9.02
C GLU A 240 -6.71 22.10 9.83
N ARG A 241 -6.65 21.27 10.87
CA ARG A 241 -5.45 21.09 11.70
C ARG A 241 -4.50 20.00 11.20
N PHE A 242 -4.90 19.17 10.23
CA PHE A 242 -4.18 17.98 9.78
C PHE A 242 -3.45 18.17 8.43
#